data_AF-A0A0Q5E5Z1-F1
#
_entry.id   AF-A0A0Q5E5Z1-F1
#
_cell.length_a   1.000
_cell.length_b   1.000
_cell.length_c   1.000
_cell.angle_alpha   90.00
_cell.angle_beta   90.00
_cell.angle_gamma   90.00
#
_symmetry.space_group_name_H-M   'P 1'
#
loop_
_entity.id
_entity.type
_entity.pdbx_description
1 polymer ?
#
loop_
_entity_poly.entity_id
_entity_poly.type
_entity_poly.pdbx_seq_one_letter_code
_entity_poly.pdbx_strand_id
1 'polypeptide(L)'
;MNSSNAHPGFDTLPSLSPRPAQATDYTGRQRGKMTAIAWYRASRSGKGTLWLCRCECGRYEYRRPGTWAARPHPEDRCEACLRAKGPNARQTAPRRFQQWLEGLRELGLTEEEITRLQVQGSKVETRGRTAQEIREQMQCSAGEG
;
A
#
# COMPACT_ATOMS: atom_id res chain seq x y z
N MET A 1 23.19 -7.12 24.21
CA MET A 1 22.51 -5.85 24.56
C MET A 1 22.00 -5.25 23.26
N ASN A 2 20.70 -4.97 23.13
CA ASN A 2 20.08 -4.62 21.84
C ASN A 2 20.21 -3.12 21.55
N SER A 3 20.84 -2.77 20.42
CA SER A 3 20.96 -1.39 19.95
C SER A 3 19.65 -0.93 19.29
N SER A 4 19.09 0.15 19.83
CA SER A 4 17.78 0.69 19.41
C SER A 4 17.80 1.25 17.99
N ASN A 5 16.97 0.67 17.11
CA ASN A 5 16.73 1.17 15.75
C ASN A 5 15.78 2.38 15.78
N ALA A 6 16.27 3.54 16.25
CA ALA A 6 15.51 4.78 16.25
C ALA A 6 15.22 5.22 14.81
N HIS A 7 13.98 5.59 14.50
CA HIS A 7 13.55 5.99 13.17
C HIS A 7 13.38 7.51 13.11
N PRO A 8 14.33 8.26 12.50
CA PRO A 8 14.30 9.71 12.54
C PRO A 8 13.08 10.26 11.78
N GLY A 9 12.36 11.20 12.41
CA GLY A 9 11.30 11.98 11.79
C GLY A 9 9.90 11.86 12.40
N PHE A 10 9.70 11.02 13.43
CA PHE A 10 8.38 10.82 14.03
C PHE A 10 8.19 11.33 15.46
N ASP A 11 9.26 11.58 16.21
CA ASP A 11 9.18 11.71 17.68
C ASP A 11 9.40 13.16 18.20
N THR A 12 9.64 14.13 17.30
CA THR A 12 9.89 15.55 17.67
C THR A 12 8.85 16.48 17.02
N LEU A 13 8.32 17.42 17.81
CA LEU A 13 7.39 18.44 17.34
C LEU A 13 8.14 19.54 16.54
N PRO A 14 7.70 19.93 15.33
CA PRO A 14 8.31 21.02 14.56
C PRO A 14 7.92 22.39 15.13
N SER A 15 8.64 23.45 14.73
CA SER A 15 8.18 24.83 14.95
C SER A 15 6.92 25.08 14.13
N LEU A 16 5.85 25.53 14.82
CA LEU A 16 4.52 25.72 14.25
C LEU A 16 4.25 27.22 14.05
N SER A 17 3.68 27.58 12.90
CA SER A 17 3.20 28.93 12.63
C SER A 17 1.74 29.11 13.08
N PRO A 18 1.31 30.32 13.47
CA PRO A 18 -0.08 30.57 13.83
C PRO A 18 -1.01 30.30 12.63
N ARG A 19 -2.15 29.67 12.90
CA ARG A 19 -3.22 29.46 11.90
C ARG A 19 -3.78 30.84 11.48
N PRO A 20 -3.85 31.16 10.17
CA PRO A 20 -4.52 32.38 9.70
C PRO A 20 -5.99 32.41 10.13
N ALA A 21 -6.49 33.57 10.54
CA ALA A 21 -7.85 33.73 11.10
C ALA A 21 -8.95 33.18 10.17
N GLN A 22 -8.78 33.36 8.86
CA GLN A 22 -9.70 32.91 7.81
C GLN A 22 -9.60 31.41 7.45
N ALA A 23 -8.64 30.67 8.02
CA ALA A 23 -8.47 29.24 7.76
C ALA A 23 -9.28 28.41 8.77
N THR A 24 -10.11 27.49 8.29
CA THR A 24 -10.88 26.55 9.11
C THR A 24 -10.01 25.85 10.15
N ASP A 25 -10.46 25.84 11.40
CA ASP A 25 -9.79 25.10 12.47
C ASP A 25 -10.19 23.61 12.44
N TYR A 26 -9.18 22.75 12.52
CA TYR A 26 -9.32 21.31 12.62
C TYR A 26 -8.59 20.73 13.84
N THR A 27 -8.12 21.58 14.76
CA THR A 27 -7.50 21.14 16.03
C THR A 27 -8.45 20.22 16.79
N GLY A 28 -7.93 19.12 17.33
CA GLY A 28 -8.71 18.07 17.98
C GLY A 28 -9.48 17.15 17.04
N ARG A 29 -9.59 17.44 15.73
CA ARG A 29 -10.29 16.53 14.81
C ARG A 29 -9.48 15.27 14.56
N GLN A 30 -10.18 14.14 14.60
CA GLN A 30 -9.61 12.82 14.42
C GLN A 30 -9.97 12.24 13.05
N ARG A 31 -9.01 11.54 12.44
CA ARG A 31 -9.26 10.55 11.39
C ARG A 31 -8.57 9.28 11.84
N GLY A 32 -9.33 8.21 12.07
CA GLY A 32 -8.81 7.01 12.75
C GLY A 32 -8.04 7.38 14.02
N LYS A 33 -6.78 6.94 14.09
CA LYS A 33 -5.85 7.14 15.20
C LYS A 33 -5.11 8.49 15.16
N MET A 34 -5.34 9.29 14.12
CA MET A 34 -4.59 10.52 13.83
C MET A 34 -5.39 11.76 14.20
N THR A 35 -5.00 12.40 15.31
CA THR A 35 -5.58 13.62 15.84
C THR A 35 -4.83 14.82 15.27
N ALA A 36 -5.51 15.72 14.57
CA ALA A 36 -4.95 17.01 14.18
C ALA A 36 -4.65 17.85 15.43
N ILE A 37 -3.38 18.20 15.63
CA ILE A 37 -2.92 18.97 16.81
C ILE A 37 -2.54 20.40 16.48
N ALA A 38 -2.20 20.70 15.23
CA ALA A 38 -1.84 22.06 14.81
C ALA A 38 -2.00 22.26 13.31
N TRP A 39 -2.35 23.49 12.91
CA TRP A 39 -2.17 23.94 11.55
C TRP A 39 -0.68 23.98 11.22
N TYR A 40 -0.29 23.50 10.04
CA TYR A 40 1.10 23.56 9.60
C TYR A 40 1.30 24.59 8.49
N ARG A 41 0.50 24.51 7.42
CA ARG A 41 0.49 25.50 6.32
C ARG A 41 -0.69 25.33 5.38
N ALA A 42 -0.84 26.23 4.40
CA ALA A 42 -1.63 25.96 3.21
C ALA A 42 -1.04 24.77 2.40
N SER A 43 -1.91 24.01 1.73
CA SER A 43 -1.48 22.99 0.77
C SER A 43 -0.89 23.65 -0.48
N ARG A 44 0.08 22.98 -1.13
CA ARG A 44 0.76 23.51 -2.33
C ARG A 44 -0.18 23.86 -3.49
N SER A 45 -1.37 23.26 -3.52
CA SER A 45 -2.40 23.51 -4.52
C SER A 45 -3.27 24.75 -4.23
N GLY A 46 -3.07 25.45 -3.10
CA GLY A 46 -3.92 26.56 -2.62
C GLY A 46 -5.29 26.10 -2.09
N LYS A 47 -5.90 25.12 -2.77
CA LYS A 47 -7.24 24.53 -2.55
C LYS A 47 -7.37 23.65 -1.29
N GLY A 48 -6.77 24.05 -0.17
CA GLY A 48 -6.86 23.32 1.10
C GLY A 48 -5.64 23.54 2.00
N THR A 49 -5.66 22.98 3.22
CA THR A 49 -4.59 23.11 4.22
C THR A 49 -3.82 21.81 4.44
N LEU A 50 -2.71 21.90 5.17
CA LEU A 50 -1.94 20.79 5.71
C LEU A 50 -1.84 20.98 7.23
N TRP A 51 -2.08 19.89 7.94
CA TRP A 51 -2.12 19.84 9.39
C TRP A 51 -1.10 18.86 9.92
N LEU A 52 -0.52 19.17 11.07
CA LEU A 52 0.22 18.21 11.84
C LEU A 52 -0.79 17.35 12.61
N CYS A 53 -0.79 16.06 12.33
CA CYS A 53 -1.51 15.08 13.14
C CYS A 53 -0.53 14.37 14.06
N ARG A 54 -0.91 14.24 15.33
CA ARG A 54 -0.28 13.32 16.28
C ARG A 54 -1.08 12.02 16.30
N CYS A 55 -0.38 10.91 16.42
CA CYS A 55 -1.02 9.63 16.65
C CYS A 55 -1.07 9.24 18.12
N GLU A 56 -1.96 8.31 18.45
CA GLU A 56 -2.03 7.68 19.78
C GLU A 56 -0.67 7.15 20.27
N CYS A 57 0.17 6.55 19.40
CA CYS A 57 1.52 6.08 19.78
C CYS A 57 2.57 7.20 19.97
N GLY A 58 2.16 8.47 19.91
CA GLY A 58 3.01 9.64 20.04
C GLY A 58 3.59 10.18 18.74
N ARG A 59 3.74 9.34 17.70
CA ARG A 59 4.36 9.72 16.43
C ARG A 59 3.53 10.73 15.63
N TYR A 60 4.21 11.64 14.92
CA TYR A 60 3.58 12.71 14.14
C TYR A 60 3.63 12.46 12.62
N GLU A 61 2.57 12.84 11.88
CA GLU A 61 2.56 12.86 10.40
C GLU A 61 1.66 13.99 9.87
N TYR A 62 1.99 14.54 8.70
CA TYR A 62 1.22 15.61 8.07
C TYR A 62 0.05 15.09 7.23
N ARG A 63 -1.14 15.68 7.40
CA ARG A 63 -2.37 15.24 6.73
C ARG A 63 -3.13 16.39 6.09
N ARG A 64 -3.88 16.08 5.02
CA ARG A 64 -4.83 17.00 4.37
C ARG A 64 -6.23 16.83 4.98
N PRO A 65 -7.02 17.91 5.13
CA PRO A 65 -8.38 17.84 5.68
C PRO A 65 -9.42 17.05 4.89
N GLY A 66 -9.15 16.74 3.61
CA GLY A 66 -10.16 16.41 2.58
C GLY A 66 -10.97 15.13 2.78
N THR A 67 -10.90 14.51 3.97
CA THR A 67 -11.61 13.28 4.35
C THR A 67 -12.01 13.26 5.84
N TRP A 68 -11.89 14.36 6.60
CA TRP A 68 -12.44 14.46 7.97
C TRP A 68 -13.97 14.62 8.03
N ALA A 69 -14.62 14.89 6.88
CA ALA A 69 -16.08 15.02 6.79
C ALA A 69 -16.77 13.72 6.34
N ALA A 70 -16.04 12.79 5.73
CA ALA A 70 -16.53 11.44 5.44
C ALA A 70 -16.32 10.56 6.69
N ARG A 71 -17.12 9.49 6.84
CA ARG A 71 -16.97 8.52 7.95
C ARG A 71 -15.49 8.11 8.06
N PRO A 72 -14.88 8.13 9.27
CA PRO A 72 -13.48 7.82 9.43
C PRO A 72 -13.22 6.42 8.88
N HIS A 73 -12.28 6.31 7.93
CA HIS A 73 -11.81 5.00 7.50
C HIS A 73 -11.15 4.35 8.72
N PRO A 74 -11.33 3.05 9.00
CA PRO A 74 -10.76 2.38 10.16
C PRO A 74 -9.21 2.41 10.23
N GLU A 75 -8.53 3.02 9.25
CA GLU A 75 -7.09 2.93 9.10
C GLU A 75 -6.43 4.26 8.67
N ASP A 76 -6.36 5.19 9.61
CA ASP A 76 -5.66 6.48 9.52
C ASP A 76 -4.74 6.65 10.73
N ARG A 77 -3.43 6.37 10.59
CA ARG A 77 -2.84 5.43 11.54
C ARG A 77 -1.59 5.86 12.31
N CYS A 78 -1.46 5.20 13.45
CA CYS A 78 -0.30 4.38 13.72
C CYS A 78 -0.66 2.90 13.50
N GLU A 79 -0.09 2.26 12.47
CA GLU A 79 0.55 0.98 12.74
C GLU A 79 1.87 1.30 13.49
N ALA A 80 3.03 0.80 13.09
CA ALA A 80 4.28 1.43 13.52
C ALA A 80 4.84 2.36 12.42
N CYS A 81 4.44 3.62 12.22
CA CYS A 81 3.06 4.09 12.00
C CYS A 81 2.57 3.82 10.58
N LEU A 82 3.52 3.73 9.66
CA LEU A 82 3.37 3.23 8.30
C LEU A 82 4.58 2.35 7.92
N ARG A 83 5.50 2.02 8.84
CA ARG A 83 6.64 1.14 8.58
C ARG A 83 6.29 -0.34 8.75
N ALA A 84 5.22 -0.60 9.48
CA ALA A 84 4.43 -1.82 9.36
C ALA A 84 3.45 -1.82 8.16
N LYS A 85 3.49 -0.85 7.20
CA LYS A 85 2.70 -0.94 5.95
C LYS A 85 3.22 -1.98 4.96
N GLY A 86 4.55 -2.15 4.88
CA GLY A 86 5.19 -2.91 3.80
C GLY A 86 5.02 -2.29 2.39
N PRO A 87 5.55 -2.96 1.34
CA PRO A 87 5.32 -2.57 -0.06
C PRO A 87 3.88 -2.88 -0.48
N ASN A 88 3.29 -2.05 -1.33
CA ASN A 88 1.93 -2.27 -1.83
C ASN A 88 1.88 -3.31 -2.97
N ALA A 89 0.70 -3.90 -3.21
CA ALA A 89 0.54 -4.99 -4.18
C ALA A 89 1.00 -4.62 -5.61
N ARG A 90 0.80 -3.36 -6.03
CA ARG A 90 1.26 -2.86 -7.34
C ARG A 90 2.79 -2.83 -7.45
N GLN A 91 3.51 -2.75 -6.34
CA GLN A 91 4.98 -2.84 -6.30
C GLN A 91 5.50 -4.28 -6.32
N THR A 92 4.75 -5.26 -5.80
CA THR A 92 5.22 -6.67 -5.75
C THR A 92 4.80 -7.50 -6.96
N ALA A 93 3.80 -7.07 -7.72
CA ALA A 93 3.23 -7.84 -8.84
C ALA A 93 4.23 -8.20 -9.96
N PRO A 94 5.08 -7.29 -10.51
CA PRO A 94 5.94 -7.62 -11.65
C PRO A 94 6.95 -8.71 -11.33
N ARG A 95 7.58 -8.64 -10.14
CA ARG A 95 8.54 -9.66 -9.69
C ARG A 95 7.88 -11.04 -9.55
N ARG A 96 6.67 -11.09 -8.96
CA ARG A 96 5.91 -12.34 -8.81
C ARG A 96 5.54 -12.94 -10.17
N PHE A 97 5.26 -12.09 -11.16
CA PHE A 97 4.98 -12.53 -12.52
C PHE A 97 6.22 -13.09 -13.21
N GLN A 98 7.37 -12.40 -13.14
CA GLN A 98 8.64 -12.91 -13.70
C GLN A 98 9.06 -14.24 -13.08
N GLN A 99 9.02 -14.36 -11.75
CA GLN A 99 9.34 -15.61 -11.03
C GLN A 99 8.43 -16.78 -11.42
N TRP A 100 7.18 -16.49 -11.81
CA TRP A 100 6.25 -17.50 -12.31
C TRP A 100 6.60 -17.94 -13.74
N LEU A 101 6.97 -17.02 -14.63
CA LEU A 101 7.46 -17.35 -15.97
C LEU A 101 8.74 -18.17 -15.94
N GLU A 102 9.68 -17.81 -15.07
CA GLU A 102 10.94 -18.52 -14.85
C GLU A 102 10.68 -19.97 -14.38
N GLY A 103 9.84 -20.16 -13.35
CA GLY A 103 9.49 -21.49 -12.87
C GLY A 103 8.79 -22.38 -13.91
N LEU A 104 8.00 -21.81 -14.82
CA LEU A 104 7.40 -22.57 -15.93
C LEU A 104 8.43 -23.04 -16.96
N ARG A 105 9.43 -22.21 -17.26
CA ARG A 105 10.56 -22.57 -18.15
C ARG A 105 11.41 -23.67 -17.52
N GLU A 106 11.69 -23.56 -16.23
CA GLU A 106 12.45 -24.57 -15.47
C GLU A 106 11.74 -25.93 -15.39
N LEU A 107 10.40 -25.95 -15.37
CA LEU A 107 9.60 -27.17 -15.50
C LEU A 107 9.63 -27.78 -16.92
N GLY A 108 10.13 -27.05 -17.91
CA GLY A 108 10.23 -27.48 -19.30
C GLY A 108 8.99 -27.20 -20.16
N LEU A 109 8.22 -26.14 -19.85
CA LEU A 109 7.20 -25.62 -20.77
C LEU A 109 7.83 -24.69 -21.82
N THR A 110 7.27 -24.68 -23.03
CA THR A 110 7.71 -23.78 -24.11
C THR A 110 7.09 -22.38 -23.98
N GLU A 111 7.65 -21.38 -24.65
CA GLU A 111 7.12 -20.00 -24.64
C GLU A 111 5.69 -19.93 -25.21
N GLU A 112 5.34 -20.79 -26.16
CA GLU A 112 3.98 -20.88 -26.73
C GLU A 112 2.99 -21.45 -25.70
N GLU A 113 3.42 -22.44 -24.91
CA GLU A 113 2.63 -22.99 -23.81
C GLU A 113 2.43 -21.93 -22.71
N ILE A 114 3.50 -21.24 -22.32
CA ILE A 114 3.47 -20.15 -21.32
C ILE A 114 2.61 -18.98 -21.81
N THR A 115 2.67 -18.63 -23.10
CA THR A 115 1.82 -17.58 -23.69
C THR A 115 0.35 -18.00 -23.68
N ARG A 116 0.05 -19.27 -24.00
CA ARG A 116 -1.31 -19.81 -23.91
C ARG A 116 -1.83 -19.79 -22.46
N LEU A 117 -0.98 -20.11 -21.48
CA LEU A 117 -1.29 -19.98 -20.05
C LEU A 117 -1.59 -18.54 -19.64
N GLN A 118 -0.85 -17.55 -20.14
CA GLN A 118 -1.15 -16.13 -19.87
C GLN A 118 -2.51 -15.69 -20.41
N VAL A 119 -2.92 -16.20 -21.58
CA VAL A 119 -4.21 -15.89 -22.21
C VAL A 119 -5.37 -16.65 -21.56
N GLN A 120 -5.17 -17.93 -21.23
CA GLN A 120 -6.14 -18.74 -20.47
C GLN A 120 -6.26 -18.26 -19.01
N GLY A 121 -5.25 -17.57 -18.49
CA GLY A 121 -5.23 -16.95 -17.17
C GLY A 121 -5.46 -17.98 -16.07
N SER A 122 -6.41 -17.70 -15.18
CA SER A 122 -6.74 -18.57 -14.03
C SER A 122 -7.35 -19.94 -14.40
N LYS A 123 -7.51 -20.29 -15.69
CA LYS A 123 -8.10 -21.56 -16.11
C LYS A 123 -7.16 -22.77 -16.00
N VAL A 124 -5.85 -22.57 -15.78
CA VAL A 124 -4.88 -23.66 -15.67
C VAL A 124 -4.00 -23.47 -14.43
N GLU A 125 -3.90 -24.49 -13.58
CA GLU A 125 -3.02 -24.45 -12.42
C GLU A 125 -1.61 -24.89 -12.79
N THR A 126 -0.65 -24.10 -12.33
CA THR A 126 0.78 -24.15 -12.68
C THR A 126 1.66 -24.33 -11.43
N ARG A 127 1.16 -23.99 -10.25
CA ARG A 127 1.91 -24.07 -9.00
C ARG A 127 2.06 -25.50 -8.52
N GLY A 128 3.29 -26.01 -8.52
CA GLY A 128 3.62 -27.33 -7.97
C GLY A 128 3.18 -28.52 -8.84
N ARG A 129 2.84 -28.27 -10.10
CA ARG A 129 2.55 -29.29 -11.11
C ARG A 129 3.78 -29.57 -11.95
N THR A 130 3.90 -30.80 -12.44
CA THR A 130 4.85 -31.13 -13.51
C THR A 130 4.38 -30.52 -14.84
N ALA A 131 5.30 -30.31 -15.79
CA ALA A 131 4.92 -29.81 -17.12
C ALA A 131 3.95 -30.73 -17.87
N GLN A 132 3.98 -32.04 -17.61
CA GLN A 132 3.01 -32.97 -18.17
C GLN A 132 1.59 -32.70 -17.64
N GLU A 133 1.41 -32.61 -16.32
CA GLU A 133 0.09 -32.30 -15.72
C GLU A 133 -0.45 -30.92 -16.14
N ILE A 134 0.43 -29.94 -16.39
CA ILE A 134 0.03 -28.62 -16.90
C ILE A 134 -0.48 -28.76 -18.35
N ARG A 135 0.22 -29.53 -19.19
CA ARG A 135 -0.21 -29.82 -20.58
C ARG A 135 -1.52 -30.59 -20.63
N GLU A 136 -1.71 -31.59 -19.78
CA GLU A 136 -2.95 -32.36 -19.67
C GLU A 136 -4.13 -31.45 -19.30
N GLN A 137 -3.97 -30.54 -18.32
CA GLN A 137 -4.97 -29.52 -18.01
C GLN A 137 -5.26 -28.58 -19.19
N MET A 138 -4.23 -28.13 -19.91
CA MET A 138 -4.38 -27.27 -21.10
C MET A 138 -5.17 -27.98 -22.21
N GLN A 139 -5.00 -29.30 -22.36
CA GLN A 139 -5.73 -30.12 -23.32
C GLN A 139 -7.19 -30.35 -22.90
N CYS A 140 -7.44 -30.70 -21.63
CA CYS A 140 -8.81 -30.80 -21.11
C CYS A 140 -9.57 -29.47 -21.23
N SER A 141 -8.92 -28.33 -20.99
CA SER A 141 -9.52 -26.99 -21.14
C SER A 141 -9.84 -26.56 -22.57
N ALA A 142 -9.43 -27.34 -23.57
CA ALA A 142 -9.70 -27.11 -24.99
C ALA A 142 -10.78 -28.05 -25.58
N GLY A 143 -11.32 -28.96 -24.77
CA GLY A 143 -12.41 -29.88 -25.15
C GLY A 143 -13.82 -29.37 -24.82
N GLU A 144 -13.95 -28.21 -24.17
CA GLU A 144 -15.22 -27.61 -23.76
C GLU A 144 -15.39 -26.19 -24.35
N GLY A 145 -15.93 -26.11 -25.58
CA GLY A 145 -16.43 -24.86 -26.19
C GLY A 145 -15.58 -24.29 -27.31
#